data_AF-A0A8T5PQM0-F1
#
_entry.id   AF-A0A8T5PQM0-F1
#
_cell.length_a   1.000
_cell.length_b   1.000
_cell.length_c   1.000
_cell.angle_alpha   90.00
_cell.angle_beta   90.00
_cell.angle_gamma   90.00
#
_symmetry.space_group_name_H-M   'P 1'
#
loop_
_entity.id
_entity.type
_entity.pdbx_description
1 polymer ?
#
loop_
_entity_poly.entity_id
_entity_poly.type
_entity_poly.pdbx_seq_one_letter_code
_entity_poly.pdbx_strand_id
1 'polypeptide(L)' 'VAALMHGEKRTQREVADVAGVTEVTIRNRYKELLEKLELEKELKKQKKRKR' A
#
# COMPACT_ATOMS: atom_id res chain seq x y z
N VAL A 1 -1.92 -3.15 2.10
CA VAL A 1 -0.56 -3.53 1.61
C VAL A 1 -0.63 -4.73 0.65
N ALA A 2 -1.27 -5.84 1.01
CA ALA A 2 -1.43 -7.01 0.14
C ALA A 2 -2.02 -6.68 -1.25
N ALA A 3 -3.08 -5.85 -1.31
CA ALA A 3 -3.66 -5.41 -2.59
C ALA A 3 -2.62 -4.79 -3.54
N LEU A 4 -1.71 -3.94 -3.04
CA LEU A 4 -0.63 -3.35 -3.83
C LEU A 4 0.37 -4.40 -4.35
N MET A 5 0.65 -5.44 -3.56
CA MET A 5 1.55 -6.53 -3.93
C MET A 5 0.95 -7.46 -4.98
N HIS A 6 -0.37 -7.67 -4.93
CA HIS A 6 -1.10 -8.47 -5.93
C HIS A 6 -1.52 -7.66 -7.16
N GLY A 7 -1.26 -6.34 -7.17
CA GLY A 7 -1.62 -5.46 -8.29
C GLY A 7 -3.09 -5.07 -8.32
N GLU A 8 -3.83 -5.34 -7.24
CA GLU A 8 -5.18 -4.85 -7.06
C GLU A 8 -5.15 -3.35 -6.74
N LYS A 9 -5.81 -2.56 -7.59
CA LYS A 9 -5.93 -1.13 -7.36
C LYS A 9 -7.06 -0.87 -6.37
N ARG A 10 -6.68 -0.36 -5.20
CA ARG A 10 -7.58 0.22 -4.20
C ARG A 10 -7.02 1.58 -3.82
N THR A 11 -7.88 2.59 -3.78
CA THR A 11 -7.50 3.91 -3.31
C THR A 11 -7.44 3.92 -1.78
N GLN A 12 -6.60 4.81 -1.22
CA GLN A 12 -6.52 4.93 0.24
C GLN A 12 -7.82 5.49 0.84
N ARG A 13 -8.58 6.28 0.07
CA ARG A 13 -9.89 6.78 0.44
C ARG A 13 -10.93 5.66 0.58
N GLU A 14 -11.03 4.76 -0.39
CA GLU A 14 -11.94 3.59 -0.29
C GLU A 14 -11.62 2.73 0.93
N VAL A 15 -10.34 2.53 1.23
CA VAL A 15 -9.91 1.77 2.41
C VAL A 15 -10.24 2.53 3.70
N ALA A 16 -10.06 3.85 3.71
CA ALA A 16 -10.36 4.70 4.86
C ALA A 16 -11.86 4.74 5.18
N ASP A 17 -12.70 4.88 4.14
CA ASP A 17 -14.16 4.92 4.26
C ASP A 17 -14.69 3.61 4.84
N VAL A 18 -14.19 2.44 4.38
CA VAL A 18 -14.58 1.12 4.91
C VAL A 18 -14.04 0.89 6.33
N ALA A 19 -12.84 1.37 6.62
CA ALA A 19 -12.21 1.18 7.93
C ALA A 19 -12.69 2.19 8.99
N GLY A 20 -13.51 3.18 8.62
CA GLY A 20 -14.01 4.20 9.54
C GLY A 20 -12.90 5.11 10.10
N VAL A 21 -11.82 5.30 9.34
CA VAL A 21 -10.68 6.15 9.74
C VAL A 21 -10.39 7.18 8.66
N THR A 22 -9.52 8.15 8.95
CA THR A 22 -9.15 9.16 7.94
C THR A 22 -8.15 8.59 6.93
N GLU A 23 -8.14 9.15 5.71
CA GLU A 23 -7.16 8.80 4.68
C GLU A 23 -5.72 9.01 5.17
N VAL A 24 -5.46 10.05 5.97
CA VAL A 24 -4.14 10.33 6.55
C VAL A 24 -3.69 9.21 7.47
N THR A 25 -4.61 8.64 8.27
CA THR A 25 -4.33 7.47 9.12
C THR A 25 -3.92 6.26 8.27
N ILE A 26 -4.68 5.95 7.20
CA ILE A 26 -4.34 4.85 6.29
C ILE A 26 -2.97 5.08 5.64
N ARG A 27 -2.69 6.31 5.19
CA ARG A 27 -1.43 6.69 4.56
C ARG A 27 -0.24 6.44 5.47
N ASN A 28 -0.33 6.90 6.72
CA ASN A 28 0.74 6.75 7.71
C ASN A 28 1.01 5.27 8.01
N ARG A 29 -0.05 4.47 8.22
CA ARG A 29 0.08 3.02 8.46
C ARG A 29 0.64 2.26 7.27
N TYR A 30 0.24 2.61 6.05
CA TYR A 30 0.80 2.01 4.85
C TYR A 30 2.29 2.32 4.72
N LYS A 31 2.72 3.55 4.98
CA LYS A 31 4.14 3.93 4.94
C LYS A 31 4.96 3.16 5.98
N GLU A 32 4.52 3.13 7.23
CA GLU A 32 5.19 2.37 8.29
C GLU A 32 5.32 0.88 7.97
N LEU A 33 4.27 0.26 7.42
CA LEU A 33 4.30 -1.16 7.05
C LEU A 33 5.24 -1.42 5.87
N LEU A 34 5.28 -0.53 4.87
CA LEU A 34 6.19 -0.67 3.74
C LEU A 34 7.66 -0.56 4.16
N GLU A 35 7.96 0.33 5.12
CA GLU A 35 9.29 0.52 5.67
C GLU A 35 9.70 -0.66 6.56
N LYS A 36 8.89 -1.02 7.56
CA LYS A 36 9.18 -2.09 8.53
C LYS A 36 9.30 -3.47 7.89
N LEU A 37 8.58 -3.71 6.80
CA LEU A 37 8.59 -5.00 6.10
C LEU A 37 9.52 -4.97 4.88
N GLU A 38 10.29 -3.90 4.68
CA GLU A 38 11.17 -3.67 3.52
C GLU A 38 10.49 -3.83 2.14
N LEU A 39 9.16 -3.70 2.09
CA LEU A 39 8.35 -3.98 0.91
C LEU A 39 8.53 -2.94 -0.20
N GLU A 40 9.08 -1.76 0.11
CA GLU A 40 9.39 -0.76 -0.92
C GLU A 40 10.36 -1.29 -1.98
N LYS A 41 11.37 -2.08 -1.56
CA LYS A 41 12.35 -2.68 -2.46
C LYS A 41 11.68 -3.72 -3.36
N GLU A 42 10.83 -4.56 -2.78
CA GLU A 42 10.10 -5.61 -3.51
C GLU A 42 9.10 -5.01 -4.51
N LEU A 43 8.40 -3.94 -4.13
CA LEU A 43 7.48 -3.25 -5.02
C LEU A 43 8.20 -2.62 -6.22
N LYS A 44 9.39 -2.05 -6.01
CA LYS A 44 10.25 -1.53 -7.10
C LYS A 44 10.71 -2.65 -8.04
N LYS A 45 11.10 -3.81 -7.51
CA LYS A 45 11.48 -4.99 -8.31
C LYS A 45 10.32 -5.50 -9.15
N GLN A 46 9.12 -5.62 -8.56
CA GLN A 46 7.92 -6.07 -9.29
C GLN A 46 7.54 -5.11 -10.43
N LYS A 47 7.61 -3.79 -10.20
CA LYS A 47 7.33 -2.80 -11.25
C LYS A 47 8.34 -2.86 -12.41
N LYS A 48 9.61 -3.17 -12.13
CA LYS A 48 10.63 -3.38 -13.17
C LYS A 48 10.38 -4.66 -13.98
N ARG A 49 9.92 -5.74 -13.35
CA ARG A 49 9.58 -7.00 -14.04
C ARG A 49 8.33 -6.93 -14.91
N LYS A 50 7.40 -6.04 -14.60
CA LYS A 50 6.15 -5.83 -15.36
C LYS A 50 6.29 -4.77 -16.49
N ARG A 51 7.46 -4.15 -16.65
CA ARG A 51 7.79 -3.22 -17.74
C ARG A 51 8.57 -3.97 -18.81
#